data_AF-A0A6P0LK58-F1
#
_entry.id   AF-A0A6P0LK58-F1
#
_cell.length_a   1.000
_cell.length_b   1.000
_cell.length_c   1.000
_cell.angle_alpha   90.00
_cell.angle_beta   90.00
_cell.angle_gamma   90.00
#
_symmetry.space_group_name_H-M   'P 1'
#
loop_
_entity.id
_entity.type
_entity.pdbx_description
1 polymer ?
#
loop_
_entity_poly.entity_id
_entity_poly.type
_entity_poly.pdbx_seq_one_letter_code
_entity_poly.pdbx_strand_id
1 'polypeptide(L)'
;MPVWTRHTQAHFQNEIALPIQTVFGCYTIADTWKFLRAEVEAIEQERPIMRVEYSREYVGRLESETIFKILKGIVGLKTEGNSQ
;
A
#
# COMPACT_ATOMS: atom_id res chain seq x y z
N MET A 1 -5.02 46.76 -39.78
CA MET A 1 -4.09 45.64 -39.52
C MET A 1 -3.76 45.62 -38.03
N PRO A 2 -4.33 44.70 -37.22
CA PRO A 2 -3.75 44.40 -35.92
C PRO A 2 -3.32 42.94 -35.80
N VAL A 3 -2.36 42.77 -34.91
CA VAL A 3 -1.42 41.67 -34.74
C VAL A 3 -2.06 40.53 -33.96
N TRP A 4 -1.88 39.30 -34.43
CA TRP A 4 -2.33 38.07 -33.77
C TRP A 4 -1.53 37.81 -32.49
N THR A 5 -2.16 37.93 -31.32
CA THR A 5 -1.59 37.55 -30.02
C THR A 5 -1.58 36.03 -29.87
N ARG A 6 -0.40 35.41 -29.93
CA ARG A 6 -0.21 34.00 -29.57
C ARG A 6 -0.52 33.80 -28.08
N HIS A 7 -1.69 33.25 -27.79
CA HIS A 7 -1.98 32.67 -26.48
C HIS A 7 -1.34 31.29 -26.44
N THR A 8 -0.10 31.20 -25.95
CA THR A 8 0.46 29.91 -25.51
C THR A 8 -0.20 29.54 -24.19
N GLN A 9 -1.26 28.75 -24.28
CA GLN A 9 -1.91 28.16 -23.13
C GLN A 9 -1.01 27.02 -22.63
N ALA A 10 -0.38 27.22 -21.47
CA ALA A 10 0.33 26.17 -20.77
C ALA A 10 -0.69 25.10 -20.35
N HIS A 11 -0.63 23.93 -20.99
CA HIS A 11 -1.38 22.76 -20.56
C HIS A 11 -0.75 22.24 -19.26
N PHE A 12 -1.25 22.70 -18.12
CA PHE A 12 -1.06 21.98 -16.86
C PHE A 12 -1.80 20.64 -17.00
N GLN A 13 -1.04 19.57 -17.26
CA GLN A 13 -1.55 18.21 -17.12
C GLN A 13 -1.84 18.00 -15.63
N ASN A 14 -3.13 17.82 -15.34
CA ASN A 14 -3.60 17.44 -14.02
C ASN A 14 -3.10 16.01 -13.77
N GLU A 15 -2.10 15.82 -12.93
CA GLU A 15 -1.68 14.47 -12.51
C GLU A 15 -2.86 13.83 -11.77
N ILE A 16 -3.47 12.82 -12.39
CA ILE A 16 -4.50 12.02 -11.75
C ILE A 16 -3.79 11.24 -10.65
N ALA A 17 -3.86 11.73 -9.41
CA ALA A 17 -3.37 11.00 -8.24
C ALA A 17 -4.09 9.65 -8.19
N LEU A 18 -3.37 8.56 -8.44
CA LEU A 18 -3.91 7.21 -8.36
C LEU A 18 -4.17 6.88 -6.89
N PRO A 19 -5.25 6.15 -6.58
CA PRO A 19 -5.57 5.80 -5.20
C PRO A 19 -4.44 4.96 -4.61
N ILE A 20 -3.88 5.42 -3.48
CA ILE A 20 -2.93 4.67 -2.68
C ILE A 20 -3.72 3.72 -1.78
N GLN A 21 -3.50 2.42 -1.92
CA GLN A 21 -4.08 1.40 -1.06
C GLN A 21 -3.05 0.93 -0.02
N THR A 22 -3.43 0.92 1.25
CA THR A 22 -2.63 0.21 2.28
C THR A 22 -3.04 -1.26 2.31
N VAL A 23 -2.06 -2.15 2.15
CA VAL A 23 -2.23 -3.61 2.20
C VAL A 23 -1.34 -4.18 3.29
N PHE A 24 -1.83 -5.19 3.99
CA PHE A 24 -1.08 -5.93 5.00
C PHE A 24 -0.92 -7.38 4.59
N GLY A 25 0.23 -7.96 4.88
CA GLY A 25 0.53 -9.35 4.59
C GLY A 25 1.52 -9.95 5.58
N CYS A 26 1.81 -11.23 5.37
CA CYS A 26 2.90 -11.91 6.04
C CYS A 26 3.44 -13.02 5.15
N TYR A 27 4.70 -13.39 5.37
CA TYR A 27 5.29 -14.59 4.81
C TYR A 27 6.04 -15.34 5.90
N THR A 28 6.31 -16.62 5.61
CA THR A 28 7.06 -17.49 6.50
C THR A 28 8.26 -18.08 5.77
N ILE A 29 9.37 -18.22 6.51
CA ILE A 29 10.54 -18.98 6.09
C ILE A 29 10.86 -19.93 7.24
N ALA A 30 10.68 -21.24 7.01
CA ALA A 30 10.70 -22.25 8.06
C ALA A 30 9.72 -21.88 9.20
N ASP A 31 10.21 -21.74 10.43
CA ASP A 31 9.38 -21.35 11.60
C ASP A 31 9.37 -19.84 11.84
N THR A 32 9.98 -19.04 10.97
CA THR A 32 10.06 -17.59 11.15
C THR A 32 8.95 -16.88 10.38
N TRP A 33 8.22 -16.01 11.08
CA TRP A 33 7.18 -15.14 10.53
C TRP A 33 7.69 -13.72 10.36
N LYS A 34 7.35 -13.11 9.22
CA LYS A 34 7.61 -11.68 8.95
C LYS A 34 6.36 -11.04 8.41
N PHE A 35 5.96 -9.94 9.04
CA PHE A 35 4.80 -9.15 8.63
C PHE A 35 5.24 -7.98 7.75
N LEU A 36 4.36 -7.58 6.85
CA LEU A 36 4.58 -6.46 5.96
C LEU A 36 3.35 -5.55 5.89
N ARG A 37 3.62 -4.25 5.83
CA ARG A 37 2.68 -3.20 5.45
C ARG A 37 3.17 -2.62 4.14
N ALA A 38 2.29 -2.50 3.15
CA ALA A 38 2.61 -1.94 1.87
C ALA A 38 1.64 -0.81 1.51
N GLU A 39 2.18 0.29 1.00
CA GLU A 39 1.41 1.27 0.24
C GLU A 39 1.57 0.92 -1.24
N VAL A 40 0.45 0.65 -1.90
CA VAL A 40 0.39 0.25 -3.30
C VAL A 40 -0.30 1.32 -4.11
N GLU A 41 0.40 1.82 -5.12
CA GLU A 41 -0.15 2.68 -6.16
C GLU A 41 -0.38 1.85 -7.41
N ALA A 42 -1.48 2.11 -8.11
CA ALA A 42 -1.71 1.57 -9.44
C ALA A 42 -1.71 0.03 -9.51
N ILE A 43 -2.27 -0.66 -8.50
CA ILE A 43 -2.17 -2.14 -8.38
C ILE A 43 -2.64 -2.91 -9.62
N GLU A 44 -3.62 -2.39 -10.34
CA GLU A 44 -4.19 -2.99 -11.56
C GLU A 44 -3.45 -2.62 -12.85
N GLN A 45 -2.42 -1.77 -12.77
CA GLN A 45 -1.63 -1.36 -13.94
C GLN A 45 -0.48 -2.33 -14.18
N GLU A 46 0.07 -2.30 -15.40
CA GLU A 46 1.23 -3.12 -15.79
C GLU A 46 2.45 -2.89 -14.87
N ARG A 47 2.54 -1.70 -14.26
CA ARG A 47 3.66 -1.29 -13.41
C ARG A 47 3.16 -0.68 -12.10
N PRO A 48 2.75 -1.49 -11.12
CA PRO A 48 2.39 -0.98 -9.81
C PRO A 48 3.63 -0.49 -9.06
N ILE A 49 3.46 0.52 -8.22
CA ILE A 49 4.53 1.00 -7.33
C ILE A 49 4.17 0.57 -5.90
N MET A 50 5.12 -0.06 -5.22
CA MET A 50 4.95 -0.51 -3.85
C MET A 50 6.02 0.06 -2.94
N ARG A 51 5.61 0.66 -1.81
CA ARG A 51 6.50 0.99 -0.69
C ARG A 51 6.21 0.01 0.44
N VAL A 52 7.22 -0.77 0.82
CA VAL A 52 7.05 -1.88 1.76
C VAL A 52 7.83 -1.63 3.03
N GLU A 53 7.16 -1.80 4.16
CA GLU A 53 7.74 -1.81 5.50
C GLU A 53 7.64 -3.22 6.08
N TYR A 54 8.68 -3.67 6.76
CA TYR A 54 8.75 -4.99 7.37
C TYR A 54 8.79 -4.90 8.88
N SER A 55 8.14 -5.86 9.54
CA SER A 55 8.37 -6.10 10.96
C SER A 55 9.73 -6.75 11.19
N ARG A 56 10.12 -6.85 12.47
CA ARG A 56 11.11 -7.84 12.90
C ARG A 56 10.61 -9.27 12.61
N GLU A 57 11.50 -10.22 12.73
CA GLU A 57 11.20 -11.65 12.65
C GLU A 57 10.61 -12.15 13.96
N TYR A 58 9.66 -13.09 13.85
CA TYR A 58 9.05 -13.76 14.98
C TYR A 58 9.22 -15.27 14.83
N VAL A 59 9.63 -15.95 15.89
CA VAL A 59 9.76 -17.41 15.89
C VAL A 59 8.41 -18.02 16.24
N GLY A 60 7.79 -18.72 15.29
CA GLY A 60 6.44 -19.27 15.36
C GLY A 60 6.17 -20.07 16.62
N ARG A 61 7.07 -20.97 16.99
CA ARG A 61 6.93 -21.82 18.18
C ARG A 61 7.08 -21.07 19.51
N LEU A 62 7.80 -19.95 19.53
CA LEU A 62 8.11 -19.20 20.76
C LEU A 62 7.19 -17.99 20.95
N GLU A 63 6.68 -17.42 19.86
CA GLU A 63 5.99 -16.13 19.84
C GLU A 63 4.58 -16.24 19.25
N SER A 64 3.97 -17.42 19.31
CA SER A 64 2.64 -17.70 18.74
C SER A 64 1.55 -16.74 19.21
N GLU A 65 1.54 -16.36 20.50
CA GLU A 65 0.58 -15.38 21.03
C GLU A 65 0.75 -14.00 20.40
N THR A 66 2.00 -13.54 20.24
CA THR A 66 2.31 -12.25 19.61
C THR A 66 1.92 -12.26 18.13
N ILE A 67 2.25 -13.34 17.41
CA ILE A 67 1.86 -13.55 16.02
C ILE A 67 0.33 -13.49 15.88
N PHE A 68 -0.41 -14.18 16.77
CA PHE A 68 -1.87 -14.18 16.75
C PHE A 68 -2.47 -12.79 17.01
N LYS A 69 -1.92 -12.03 17.95
CA LYS A 69 -2.35 -10.64 18.22
C LYS A 69 -2.14 -9.73 17.00
N ILE A 70 -1.01 -9.86 16.31
CA ILE A 70 -0.72 -9.10 15.08
C ILE A 70 -1.74 -9.44 13.99
N LEU A 71 -1.96 -10.74 13.73
CA LEU A 71 -2.95 -11.19 12.74
C LEU A 71 -4.35 -10.67 13.04
N LYS A 72 -4.78 -10.72 14.31
CA LYS A 72 -6.06 -10.16 14.74
C LYS A 72 -6.16 -8.65 14.45
N GLY A 73 -5.09 -7.90 14.72
CA GLY A 73 -5.02 -6.47 14.39
C GLY A 73 -5.19 -6.21 12.90
N ILE A 74 -4.46 -6.95 12.05
CA ILE A 74 -4.54 -6.82 10.59
C ILE A 74 -5.96 -7.11 10.08
N VAL A 75 -6.60 -8.18 10.55
CA VAL A 75 -7.97 -8.54 10.15
C VAL A 75 -9.00 -7.53 10.65
N GLY A 76 -8.80 -6.98 11.86
CA GLY A 76 -9.64 -5.91 12.41
C GLY A 76 -9.64 -4.67 11.50
N LEU A 77 -8.46 -4.21 11.09
CA LEU A 77 -8.32 -3.04 10.19
C LEU A 77 -9.05 -3.23 8.86
N LYS A 78 -9.04 -4.45 8.29
CA LYS A 78 -9.76 -4.75 7.05
C LYS A 78 -11.28 -4.66 7.22
N THR A 79 -11.80 -4.92 8.42
CA THR A 79 -13.24 -4.98 8.67
C THR A 79 -13.86 -3.59 8.76
N GLU A 80 -13.14 -2.61 9.30
CA GLU A 80 -13.62 -1.22 9.43
C GLU A 80 -13.68 -0.49 8.07
N GLY A 81 -12.83 -0.87 7.11
CA GLY A 81 -12.82 -0.28 5.76
C GLY A 81 -13.89 -0.82 4.79
N ASN A 82 -14.66 -1.85 5.18
CA ASN A 82 -15.61 -2.54 4.28
C ASN A 82 -17.08 -2.43 4.73
N SER A 83 -17.39 -1.40 5.53
CA SER A 83 -18.75 -1.10 6.05
C SER A 83 -19.37 0.18 5.46
N GLN A 84 -19.02 0.54 4.21
CA GLN A 84 -19.72 1.56 3.42
C GLN A 84 -20.42 0.93 2.23
#